data_AF-A0A956ZIZ3-F1
#
_entry.id   AF-A0A956ZIZ3-F1
#
_cell.length_a   1.000
_cell.length_b   1.000
_cell.length_c   1.000
_cell.angle_alpha   90.00
_cell.angle_beta   90.00
_cell.angle_gamma   90.00
#
_symmetry.space_group_name_H-M   'P 1'
#
loop_
_entity.id
_entity.type
_entity.pdbx_description
1 polymer ?
#
loop_
_entity_poly.entity_id
_entity_poly.type
_entity_poly.pdbx_seq_one_letter_code
_entity_poly.pdbx_strand_id
1 'polypeptide(L)'
;MTAAATRTISGLDLDAYLERIGFDRDPRADVATLFALHEAHAGAIPFENLIIQSGGVPSLEIEDLQAKLVGRREGGYCFEQNTYFQAVLQAVGFEVTAREGRVMLTISARRPRTHMALEIV
;
A
#
# COMPACT_ATOMS: atom_id res chain seq x y z
N MET A 1 -0.22 27.43 -7.88
CA MET A 1 -0.24 25.99 -7.57
C MET A 1 -0.05 25.85 -6.06
N THR A 2 -1.15 25.66 -5.33
CA THR A 2 -1.11 25.41 -3.88
C THR A 2 -0.63 23.99 -3.66
N ALA A 3 0.49 23.82 -2.94
CA ALA A 3 0.87 22.52 -2.42
C ALA A 3 -0.26 22.02 -1.52
N ALA A 4 -0.85 20.87 -1.83
CA ALA A 4 -1.75 20.19 -0.90
C ALA A 4 -0.94 19.88 0.35
N ALA A 5 -1.45 20.27 1.53
CA ALA A 5 -0.76 19.98 2.78
C ALA A 5 -0.76 18.45 3.00
N THR A 6 0.43 17.89 3.26
CA THR A 6 0.62 16.49 3.64
C THR A 6 -0.34 16.15 4.79
N ARG A 7 -1.14 15.09 4.61
CA ARG A 7 -2.10 14.65 5.63
C ARG A 7 -1.41 13.75 6.63
N THR A 8 -1.43 14.09 7.91
CA THR A 8 -0.95 13.18 8.97
C THR A 8 -1.90 11.98 9.08
N ILE A 9 -1.37 10.78 8.93
CA ILE A 9 -2.08 9.51 9.18
C ILE A 9 -1.46 8.88 10.44
N SER A 10 -2.28 8.47 11.41
CA SER A 10 -1.78 7.80 12.63
C SER A 10 -1.01 6.54 12.27
N GLY A 11 0.12 6.31 12.96
CA GLY A 11 0.93 5.11 12.80
C GLY A 11 1.80 5.05 11.54
N LEU A 12 1.65 6.01 10.63
CA LEU A 12 2.46 6.10 9.41
C LEU A 12 3.67 7.00 9.65
N ASP A 13 4.86 6.44 9.43
CA ASP A 13 6.09 7.22 9.23
C ASP A 13 6.42 7.19 7.74
N LEU A 14 6.04 8.30 7.06
CA LEU A 14 6.17 8.44 5.61
C LEU A 14 7.63 8.49 5.17
N ASP A 15 8.51 9.13 5.94
CA ASP A 15 9.92 9.24 5.57
C ASP A 15 10.61 7.87 5.63
N ALA A 16 10.35 7.09 6.68
CA ALA A 16 10.84 5.72 6.79
C ALA A 16 10.31 4.81 5.66
N TYR A 17 9.07 5.04 5.22
CA TYR A 17 8.51 4.34 4.07
C TYR A 17 9.24 4.69 2.77
N LEU A 18 9.41 5.99 2.48
CA LEU A 18 10.09 6.46 1.27
C LEU A 18 11.53 5.94 1.22
N GLU A 19 12.23 5.94 2.36
CA GLU A 19 13.55 5.31 2.49
C GLU A 19 13.49 3.80 2.21
N ARG A 20 12.50 3.08 2.78
CA ARG A 20 12.33 1.63 2.59
C ARG A 20 12.14 1.22 1.13
N ILE A 21 11.47 2.05 0.33
CA ILE A 21 11.23 1.80 -1.09
C ILE A 21 12.29 2.45 -2.00
N GLY A 22 13.28 3.16 -1.44
CA GLY A 22 14.33 3.84 -2.19
C GLY A 22 13.82 5.03 -3.02
N PHE A 23 12.80 5.73 -2.52
CA PHE A 23 12.23 6.91 -3.17
C PHE A 23 12.90 8.19 -2.63
N ASP A 24 13.70 8.84 -3.47
CA ASP A 24 14.61 9.95 -3.10
C ASP A 24 14.09 11.34 -3.52
N ARG A 25 12.84 11.43 -3.95
CA ARG A 25 12.19 12.66 -4.40
C ARG A 25 11.15 13.12 -3.38
N ASP A 26 10.85 14.41 -3.40
CA ASP A 26 9.71 14.98 -2.66
C ASP A 26 8.39 14.57 -3.34
N PRO A 27 7.56 13.72 -2.72
CA PRO A 27 6.36 13.21 -3.37
C PRO A 27 5.26 14.28 -3.42
N ARG A 28 4.60 14.40 -4.58
CA ARG A 28 3.45 15.30 -4.79
C ARG A 28 2.26 14.52 -5.32
N ALA A 29 1.05 15.03 -5.09
CA ALA A 29 -0.18 14.43 -5.62
C ALA A 29 -0.33 14.66 -7.14
N ASP A 30 0.55 14.05 -7.94
CA ASP A 30 0.53 14.07 -9.40
C ASP A 30 0.76 12.69 -10.01
N VAL A 31 0.44 12.56 -11.30
CA VAL A 31 0.50 11.28 -12.02
C VAL A 31 1.93 10.71 -12.07
N ALA A 32 2.95 11.57 -12.22
CA ALA A 32 4.34 11.11 -12.29
C ALA A 32 4.78 10.49 -10.96
N THR A 33 4.44 11.12 -9.84
CA THR A 33 4.70 10.62 -8.50
C THR A 33 3.92 9.33 -8.24
N LEU A 34 2.65 9.25 -8.64
CA LEU A 34 1.84 8.05 -8.47
C LEU A 34 2.49 6.82 -9.11
N PHE A 35 2.88 6.93 -10.39
CA PHE A 35 3.55 5.85 -11.10
C PHE A 35 4.87 5.46 -10.44
N ALA A 36 5.68 6.46 -10.08
CA ALA A 36 6.98 6.22 -9.47
C ALA A 36 6.88 5.59 -8.07
N LEU A 37 5.92 6.01 -7.24
CA LEU A 37 5.67 5.42 -5.93
C LEU A 37 5.17 3.98 -6.08
N HIS A 38 4.26 3.72 -7.02
CA HIS A 38 3.74 2.38 -7.28
C HIS A 38 4.84 1.42 -7.76
N GLU A 39 5.69 1.86 -8.69
CA GLU A 39 6.84 1.08 -9.18
C GLU A 39 7.83 0.77 -8.05
N ALA A 40 8.22 1.79 -7.27
CA ALA A 40 9.12 1.61 -6.14
C ALA A 40 8.55 0.69 -5.06
N HIS A 41 7.26 0.83 -4.72
CA HIS A 41 6.56 -0.07 -3.79
C HIS A 41 6.60 -1.53 -4.27
N ALA A 42 6.18 -1.76 -5.52
CA ALA A 42 6.12 -3.10 -6.10
C ALA A 42 7.51 -3.74 -6.24
N GLY A 43 8.54 -2.94 -6.50
CA GLY A 43 9.94 -3.41 -6.56
C GLY A 43 10.56 -3.69 -5.21
N ALA A 44 10.09 -3.05 -4.13
CA ALA A 44 10.74 -3.10 -2.82
C ALA A 44 10.02 -3.98 -1.79
N ILE A 45 8.70 -4.12 -1.85
CA ILE A 45 7.89 -4.82 -0.85
C ILE A 45 7.42 -6.19 -1.38
N PRO A 46 7.90 -7.31 -0.80
CA PRO A 46 7.51 -8.64 -1.26
C PRO A 46 6.01 -8.90 -1.09
N PHE A 47 5.42 -9.64 -2.02
CA PHE A 47 4.10 -10.23 -1.81
C PHE A 47 4.24 -11.59 -1.11
N GLU A 48 3.60 -11.76 0.05
CA GLU A 48 3.68 -12.99 0.84
C GLU A 48 2.39 -13.30 1.61
N ASN A 49 2.26 -14.53 2.09
CA ASN A 49 1.19 -14.98 3.00
C ASN A 49 1.68 -15.89 4.15
N LEU A 50 2.95 -15.75 4.57
CA LEU A 50 3.65 -16.60 5.55
C LEU A 50 3.00 -16.61 6.94
N ILE A 51 2.46 -15.47 7.39
CA ILE A 51 1.70 -15.40 8.66
C ILE A 51 0.51 -16.35 8.60
N ILE A 52 -0.23 -16.34 7.49
CA ILE A 52 -1.40 -17.21 7.29
C ILE A 52 -0.97 -18.67 7.23
N GLN A 53 0.11 -18.98 6.53
CA GLN A 53 0.66 -20.35 6.46
C GLN A 53 1.09 -20.87 7.84
N SER A 54 1.53 -19.97 8.72
CA SER A 54 1.91 -20.29 10.11
C SER A 54 0.73 -20.29 11.09
N GLY A 55 -0.51 -20.14 10.61
CA GLY A 55 -1.74 -20.13 11.41
C GLY A 55 -2.06 -18.81 12.10
N GLY A 56 -1.33 -17.74 11.80
CA GLY A 56 -1.60 -16.39 12.30
C GLY A 56 -2.65 -15.64 11.48
N VAL A 57 -3.14 -14.55 12.05
CA VAL A 57 -4.08 -13.62 11.39
C VAL A 57 -3.35 -12.28 11.16
N PRO A 58 -3.19 -11.82 9.91
CA PRO A 58 -2.57 -10.53 9.64
C PRO A 58 -3.39 -9.37 10.23
N SER A 59 -2.71 -8.39 10.84
CA SER A 59 -3.31 -7.12 11.25
C SER A 59 -3.36 -6.15 10.06
N LEU A 60 -4.38 -5.30 10.02
CA LEU A 60 -4.53 -4.22 9.03
C LEU A 60 -4.43 -2.82 9.66
N GLU A 61 -4.11 -2.72 10.95
CA GLU A 61 -3.83 -1.44 11.60
C GLU A 61 -2.55 -0.83 11.03
N ILE A 62 -2.54 0.50 10.82
CA ILE A 62 -1.44 1.17 10.12
C ILE A 62 -0.11 1.04 10.89
N GLU A 63 -0.16 1.13 12.22
CA GLU A 63 0.99 0.94 13.10
C GLU A 63 1.62 -0.45 12.93
N ASP A 64 0.80 -1.50 12.82
CA ASP A 64 1.28 -2.88 12.64
C ASP A 64 1.85 -3.09 11.23
N LEU A 65 1.23 -2.50 10.22
CA LEU A 65 1.70 -2.54 8.83
C LEU A 65 3.02 -1.77 8.66
N GLN A 66 3.18 -0.61 9.31
CA GLN A 66 4.45 0.12 9.38
C GLN A 66 5.54 -0.76 9.99
N ALA A 67 5.27 -1.35 11.16
CA ALA A 67 6.23 -2.23 11.82
C ALA A 67 6.61 -3.44 10.96
N LYS A 68 5.64 -4.00 10.23
CA LYS A 68 5.83 -5.16 9.36
C LYS A 68 6.59 -4.84 8.07
N LEU A 69 6.01 -3.99 7.23
CA LEU A 69 6.46 -3.76 5.85
C LEU A 69 7.73 -2.90 5.80
N VAL A 70 7.84 -1.94 6.71
CA VAL A 70 8.98 -1.02 6.82
C VAL A 70 9.98 -1.53 7.84
N GLY A 71 9.54 -1.69 9.10
CA GLY A 71 10.44 -2.01 10.23
C GLY A 71 11.13 -3.38 10.10
N ARG A 72 10.35 -4.46 9.96
CA ARG A 72 10.85 -5.83 9.79
C ARG A 72 11.18 -6.17 8.34
N ARG A 73 10.84 -5.29 7.40
CA ARG A 73 11.04 -5.45 5.95
C ARG A 73 10.41 -6.74 5.40
N GLU A 74 9.33 -7.17 6.02
CA GLU A 74 8.51 -8.29 5.57
C GLU A 74 7.62 -7.85 4.41
N GLY A 75 6.91 -8.82 3.83
CA GLY A 75 5.94 -8.56 2.78
C GLY A 75 4.51 -8.48 3.33
N GLY A 76 3.55 -8.56 2.41
CA GLY A 76 2.15 -8.78 2.74
C GLY A 76 1.33 -9.13 1.51
N TYR A 77 0.11 -9.60 1.72
CA TYR A 77 -0.84 -9.85 0.63
C TYR A 77 -1.63 -8.57 0.30
N CYS A 78 -2.59 -8.67 -0.62
CA CYS A 78 -3.23 -7.49 -1.21
C CYS A 78 -3.93 -6.56 -0.21
N PHE A 79 -4.48 -7.07 0.90
CA PHE A 79 -5.11 -6.20 1.90
C PHE A 79 -4.07 -5.46 2.74
N GLU A 80 -2.96 -6.10 3.14
CA GLU A 80 -1.89 -5.45 3.89
C GLU A 80 -1.21 -4.36 3.06
N GLN A 81 -0.76 -4.71 1.84
CA GLN A 81 -0.06 -3.77 0.97
C GLN A 81 -0.95 -2.61 0.54
N ASN A 82 -2.18 -2.85 0.07
CA ASN A 82 -3.03 -1.76 -0.40
C ASN A 82 -3.60 -0.91 0.73
N THR A 83 -3.84 -1.46 1.93
CA THR A 83 -4.26 -0.64 3.08
C THR A 83 -3.14 0.33 3.45
N TYR A 84 -1.92 -0.16 3.52
CA TYR A 84 -0.77 0.67 3.85
C TYR A 84 -0.43 1.67 2.72
N PHE A 85 -0.47 1.23 1.46
CA PHE A 85 -0.20 2.11 0.32
C PHE A 85 -1.29 3.17 0.14
N GLN A 86 -2.55 2.87 0.48
CA GLN A 86 -3.61 3.88 0.55
C GLN A 86 -3.27 4.95 1.58
N ALA A 87 -2.82 4.58 2.78
CA ALA A 87 -2.41 5.53 3.81
C ALA A 87 -1.24 6.41 3.34
N VAL A 88 -0.23 5.83 2.68
CA VAL A 88 0.88 6.55 2.05
C VAL A 88 0.38 7.56 1.03
N LEU A 89 -0.46 7.14 0.08
CA LEU A 89 -0.97 8.02 -0.98
C LEU A 89 -1.83 9.15 -0.41
N GLN A 90 -2.65 8.87 0.61
CA GLN A 90 -3.41 9.89 1.33
C GLN A 90 -2.49 10.87 2.06
N ALA A 91 -1.39 10.40 2.67
CA ALA A 91 -0.41 11.27 3.31
C ALA A 91 0.27 12.21 2.29
N VAL A 92 0.60 11.69 1.10
CA VAL A 92 1.13 12.49 -0.03
C VAL A 92 0.10 13.48 -0.60
N GLY A 93 -1.19 13.28 -0.30
CA GLY A 93 -2.28 14.20 -0.67
C GLY A 93 -3.14 13.73 -1.84
N PHE A 94 -3.05 12.46 -2.24
CA PHE A 94 -4.00 11.88 -3.19
C PHE A 94 -5.35 11.60 -2.53
N GLU A 95 -6.43 11.79 -3.29
CA GLU A 95 -7.74 11.24 -2.96
C GLU A 95 -7.81 9.80 -3.46
N VAL A 96 -8.02 8.85 -2.53
CA VAL A 96 -7.90 7.42 -2.80
C VAL A 96 -9.12 6.69 -2.28
N THR A 97 -9.71 5.83 -3.10
CA THR A 97 -10.81 4.96 -2.71
C THR A 97 -10.45 3.48 -2.87
N ALA A 98 -10.67 2.69 -1.81
CA ALA A 98 -10.52 1.23 -1.87
C ALA A 98 -11.64 0.58 -2.69
N ARG A 99 -11.26 -0.41 -3.51
CA ARG A 99 -12.16 -1.22 -4.33
C ARG A 99 -11.87 -2.71 -4.11
N GLU A 100 -12.90 -3.53 -4.26
CA GLU A 100 -12.76 -4.99 -4.23
C GLU A 100 -13.02 -5.60 -5.61
N GLY A 101 -12.08 -6.43 -6.04
CA GLY A 101 -12.11 -7.21 -7.27
C GLY A 101 -12.19 -8.72 -7.05
N ARG A 102 -12.46 -9.44 -8.14
CA ARG A 102 -12.43 -10.91 -8.21
C ARG A 102 -11.22 -11.31 -9.04
N VAL A 103 -10.32 -12.11 -8.47
CA VAL A 103 -9.19 -12.66 -9.23
C VAL A 103 -9.73 -13.79 -10.11
N MET A 104 -9.87 -13.50 -11.42
CA MET A 104 -10.42 -14.46 -12.39
C MET A 104 -9.35 -15.35 -13.01
N LEU A 105 -8.17 -14.82 -13.33
CA LEU A 105 -7.15 -15.54 -14.14
C LEU A 105 -7.81 -16.17 -15.38
N THR A 106 -7.70 -17.49 -15.56
CA THR A 106 -8.36 -18.25 -16.64
C THR A 106 -9.66 -18.92 -16.19
N ILE A 107 -10.15 -18.61 -14.98
CA ILE A 107 -11.36 -19.21 -14.40
C ILE A 107 -12.59 -18.40 -14.81
N SER A 108 -13.57 -19.07 -15.41
CA SER A 108 -14.85 -18.46 -15.83
C SER A 108 -15.92 -18.49 -14.73
N ALA A 109 -15.77 -19.33 -13.71
CA ALA A 109 -16.69 -19.40 -12.58
C ALA A 109 -16.60 -18.15 -11.69
N ARG A 110 -17.72 -17.73 -11.10
CA ARG A 110 -17.77 -16.58 -10.17
C ARG A 110 -16.92 -16.87 -8.93
N ARG A 111 -15.90 -16.03 -8.69
CA ARG A 111 -14.99 -16.08 -7.52
C ARG A 111 -15.37 -15.06 -6.45
N PRO A 112 -15.04 -15.25 -5.16
CA PRO A 112 -15.23 -14.21 -4.12
C PRO A 112 -14.56 -12.87 -4.44
N ARG A 113 -15.03 -11.77 -3.83
CA ARG A 113 -14.41 -10.44 -3.91
C ARG A 113 -13.38 -10.32 -2.79
N THR A 114 -12.19 -10.82 -3.02
CA THR A 114 -11.13 -10.94 -1.98
C THR A 114 -9.82 -10.33 -2.42
N HIS A 115 -9.86 -9.40 -3.37
CA HIS A 115 -8.69 -8.65 -3.81
C HIS A 115 -8.96 -7.17 -3.71
N MET A 116 -8.17 -6.46 -2.92
CA MET A 116 -8.22 -5.01 -2.82
C MET A 116 -7.44 -4.36 -3.96
N ALA A 117 -7.96 -3.25 -4.48
CA ALA A 117 -7.29 -2.36 -5.41
C ALA A 117 -7.59 -0.90 -5.02
N LEU A 118 -6.76 0.03 -5.47
CA LEU A 118 -6.89 1.46 -5.18
C LEU A 118 -7.29 2.22 -6.44
N GLU A 119 -8.33 3.05 -6.32
CA GLU A 119 -8.72 4.03 -7.32
C GLU A 119 -8.27 5.42 -6.87
N ILE A 120 -7.59 6.14 -7.75
CA ILE A 120 -7.19 7.54 -7.55
C ILE A 120 -8.23 8.43 -8.21
N VAL A 121 -8.78 9.40 -7.46
CA VAL A 121 -9.91 10.26 -7.87
C VAL A 121 -9.44 11.64 -8.32
#